data_AF-A0A2S4ZDH2-F1
#
_entry.id   AF-A0A2S4ZDH2-F1
#
_cell.length_a   1.000
_cell.length_b   1.000
_cell.length_c   1.000
_cell.angle_alpha   90.00
_cell.angle_beta   90.00
_cell.angle_gamma   90.00
#
_symmetry.space_group_name_H-M   'P 1'
#
loop_
_entity.id
_entity.type
_entity.pdbx_description
1 polymer ?
#
loop_
_entity_poly.entity_id
_entity_poly.type
_entity_poly.pdbx_seq_one_letter_code
_entity_poly.pdbx_strand_id
1 'polypeptide(L)'
;MPGSGRSRRRFTTALAGLGLLVTAAAFQVGTGTPAHAATAHRVLFDNAHAETAGNADWIISTSQPDPLGQDSTPSAETDWTGALSSWGVALQKTGDYSLKTLPSGSSLGYGGTSATDLSNFDTLVLPEPNTLFTSAEKTAIMTFVKNGGGLFMISDHTGADRNNDGYDAVEIFNDLMTNNSVDSTDPFGFSVDSLSISSDHPAAISDSTDPVLHGSFGTVTKSLIASGTTATLKPADNPAVKGLLYRTGYSGNTGAFFATSTFGSGRVAFWGDSSPIDDGTGQSGNTLYDGWNDSTATDAALALNATEWLSGAGGSSGGGGGTCTAAQLLANPGFESGATSWTASSGVITNDTGEAARTGSYKAWLNGYGSAHTDTLAQSVTIPAGCTSATLSFHLHVDTAETTTSTAYDTLKAQVLGSSGTVLSTLATYSNLNAASGYTQRSFSLASYAGQTVTIKFTGTEGSTLQTSFVLDDTALTVS
;
A
#
# COMPACT_ATOMS: atom_id res chain seq x y z
N MET A 1 -59.46 -51.22 40.32
CA MET A 1 -59.82 -50.96 41.74
C MET A 1 -58.60 -50.39 42.45
N PRO A 2 -58.81 -49.45 43.38
CA PRO A 2 -58.32 -48.07 43.37
C PRO A 2 -56.99 -47.92 44.14
N GLY A 3 -56.19 -46.87 44.02
CA GLY A 3 -56.56 -45.46 44.10
C GLY A 3 -56.51 -45.00 45.56
N SER A 4 -55.48 -44.24 45.91
CA SER A 4 -55.48 -43.31 47.05
C SER A 4 -54.81 -42.02 46.56
N GLY A 5 -55.50 -40.94 46.19
CA GLY A 5 -56.86 -40.57 46.53
C GLY A 5 -56.89 -39.67 47.76
N ARG A 6 -56.54 -38.39 47.54
CA ARG A 6 -57.13 -37.18 48.17
C ARG A 6 -56.81 -36.93 49.65
N SER A 7 -56.13 -35.82 49.97
CA SER A 7 -56.65 -34.43 50.03
C SER A 7 -57.31 -34.10 51.37
N ARG A 8 -56.85 -32.98 51.96
CA ARG A 8 -57.57 -31.91 52.71
C ARG A 8 -56.58 -31.31 53.72
N ARG A 9 -56.44 -30.01 53.99
CA ARG A 9 -57.19 -28.77 53.71
C ARG A 9 -56.17 -27.63 53.95
N ARG A 10 -56.05 -26.65 53.04
CA ARG A 10 -56.56 -25.26 53.16
C ARG A 10 -56.27 -24.57 54.51
N PHE A 11 -55.51 -23.47 54.47
CA PHE A 11 -55.84 -22.10 54.94
C PHE A 11 -54.66 -21.19 54.53
N THR A 12 -54.74 -20.46 53.40
CA THR A 12 -54.98 -19.01 53.31
C THR A 12 -54.25 -18.15 54.35
N THR A 13 -53.19 -17.43 53.95
CA THR A 13 -53.03 -16.00 54.25
C THR A 13 -52.01 -15.31 53.32
N ALA A 14 -52.56 -14.34 52.57
CA ALA A 14 -52.04 -13.06 52.10
C ALA A 14 -50.57 -12.89 51.66
N LEU A 15 -50.42 -12.62 50.35
CA LEU A 15 -49.39 -11.78 49.72
C LEU A 15 -49.44 -10.34 50.26
N ALA A 16 -48.27 -9.71 50.45
CA ALA A 16 -47.90 -8.43 49.80
C ALA A 16 -46.48 -7.98 50.25
N GLY A 17 -45.69 -7.50 49.28
CA GLY A 17 -44.37 -6.88 49.48
C GLY A 17 -43.37 -7.39 48.44
N LEU A 18 -43.43 -6.93 47.18
CA LEU A 18 -42.50 -5.93 46.62
C LEU A 18 -41.05 -6.18 47.08
N GLY A 19 -40.06 -6.52 46.26
CA GLY A 19 -39.90 -6.33 44.82
C GLY A 19 -38.43 -5.95 44.62
N LEU A 20 -37.69 -6.78 43.90
CA LEU A 20 -36.48 -6.34 43.20
C LEU A 20 -36.23 -7.33 42.05
N LEU A 21 -36.48 -6.86 40.83
CA LEU A 21 -36.06 -7.52 39.61
C LEU A 21 -34.54 -7.46 39.53
N VAL A 22 -33.88 -8.61 39.64
CA VAL A 22 -32.51 -8.78 39.16
C VAL A 22 -32.61 -9.49 37.82
N THR A 23 -32.61 -8.70 36.75
CA THR A 23 -32.37 -9.20 35.39
C THR A 23 -30.91 -9.63 35.30
N ALA A 24 -30.66 -10.94 35.29
CA ALA A 24 -29.37 -11.50 34.92
C ALA A 24 -29.17 -11.31 33.41
N ALA A 25 -28.40 -10.28 33.02
CA ALA A 25 -27.82 -10.19 31.70
C ALA A 25 -26.54 -11.03 31.70
N ALA A 26 -26.56 -12.16 31.00
CA ALA A 26 -25.35 -12.90 30.70
C ALA A 26 -24.47 -12.04 29.77
N PHE A 27 -23.36 -11.53 30.29
CA PHE A 27 -22.30 -10.97 29.46
C PHE A 27 -21.65 -12.13 28.69
N GLN A 28 -22.05 -12.34 27.43
CA GLN A 28 -21.17 -12.99 26.48
C GLN A 28 -20.07 -11.99 26.15
N VAL A 29 -18.89 -12.22 26.73
CA VAL A 29 -17.64 -11.63 26.23
C VAL A 29 -17.44 -12.23 24.84
N GLY A 30 -17.86 -11.48 23.82
CA GLY A 30 -17.48 -11.78 22.45
C GLY A 30 -15.95 -11.68 22.38
N THR A 31 -15.29 -12.81 22.21
CA THR A 31 -13.92 -12.82 21.70
C THR A 31 -13.99 -12.21 20.31
N GLY A 32 -13.76 -10.90 20.22
CA GLY A 32 -13.51 -10.26 18.95
C GLY A 32 -12.37 -11.04 18.30
N THR A 33 -12.63 -11.65 17.15
CA THR A 33 -11.57 -12.03 16.23
C THR A 33 -10.66 -10.81 16.10
N PRO A 34 -9.34 -10.94 16.31
CA PRO A 34 -8.44 -9.81 16.11
C PRO A 34 -8.72 -9.23 14.73
N ALA A 35 -8.91 -7.91 14.67
CA ALA A 35 -8.98 -7.21 13.40
C ALA A 35 -7.75 -7.66 12.58
N HIS A 36 -7.98 -8.24 11.41
CA HIS A 36 -6.90 -8.53 10.49
C HIS A 36 -6.13 -7.22 10.27
N ALA A 37 -4.85 -7.20 10.65
CA ALA A 37 -3.97 -6.07 10.42
C ALA A 37 -4.10 -5.64 8.95
N ALA A 38 -4.20 -4.32 8.72
CA ALA A 38 -4.09 -3.76 7.38
C ALA A 38 -2.85 -4.36 6.71
N THR A 39 -2.94 -4.72 5.42
CA THR A 39 -1.78 -5.25 4.70
C THR A 39 -0.68 -4.20 4.72
N ALA A 40 0.34 -4.46 5.52
CA ALA A 40 1.47 -3.58 5.72
C ALA A 40 2.26 -3.38 4.42
N HIS A 41 2.84 -2.20 4.22
CA HIS A 41 3.86 -1.92 3.22
C HIS A 41 5.07 -2.83 3.46
N ARG A 42 5.41 -3.66 2.47
CA ARG A 42 6.43 -4.71 2.61
C ARG A 42 7.77 -4.18 2.11
N VAL A 43 8.73 -4.03 3.00
CA VAL A 43 10.06 -3.49 2.68
C VAL A 43 11.11 -4.57 2.87
N LEU A 44 11.94 -4.76 1.85
CA LEU A 44 13.13 -5.61 1.90
C LEU A 44 14.38 -4.73 1.94
N PHE A 45 15.17 -4.87 3.00
CA PHE A 45 16.52 -4.32 3.08
C PHE A 45 17.51 -5.38 2.59
N ASP A 46 18.53 -4.97 1.84
CA ASP A 46 19.58 -5.88 1.39
C ASP A 46 20.68 -6.08 2.44
N ASN A 47 21.18 -7.30 2.55
CA ASN A 47 22.41 -7.68 3.24
C ASN A 47 23.14 -8.81 2.48
N ALA A 48 22.79 -9.04 1.22
CA ALA A 48 23.37 -10.09 0.38
C ALA A 48 24.64 -9.64 -0.36
N HIS A 49 24.90 -8.33 -0.45
CA HIS A 49 25.96 -7.71 -1.24
C HIS A 49 26.97 -6.96 -0.37
N ALA A 50 27.37 -7.59 0.75
CA ALA A 50 28.44 -7.15 1.63
C ALA A 50 28.18 -5.84 2.41
N GLU A 51 26.93 -5.56 2.75
CA GLU A 51 26.45 -4.43 3.56
C GLU A 51 26.99 -4.41 5.00
N THR A 52 27.62 -5.51 5.43
CA THR A 52 28.28 -5.69 6.74
C THR A 52 29.80 -5.80 6.64
N ALA A 53 30.39 -5.46 5.48
CA ALA A 53 31.83 -5.52 5.27
C ALA A 53 32.58 -4.34 5.92
N GLY A 54 33.82 -4.60 6.34
CA GLY A 54 34.66 -3.57 6.98
C GLY A 54 34.03 -3.07 8.28
N ASN A 55 33.77 -1.77 8.35
CA ASN A 55 33.09 -1.12 9.49
C ASN A 55 31.59 -0.89 9.25
N ALA A 56 31.05 -1.31 8.09
CA ALA A 56 29.63 -1.16 7.76
C ALA A 56 28.77 -2.16 8.53
N ASP A 57 27.49 -1.81 8.73
CA ASP A 57 26.50 -2.69 9.33
C ASP A 57 25.09 -2.31 8.89
N TRP A 58 24.88 -2.22 7.57
CA TRP A 58 23.67 -1.66 6.97
C TRP A 58 22.47 -2.60 7.01
N ILE A 59 22.14 -3.07 8.21
CA ILE A 59 21.01 -3.95 8.50
C ILE A 59 20.11 -3.31 9.56
N ILE A 60 18.81 -3.59 9.49
CA ILE A 60 17.85 -3.11 10.50
C ILE A 60 17.80 -3.99 11.76
N SER A 61 18.38 -5.20 11.70
CA SER A 61 18.44 -6.16 12.80
C SER A 61 19.42 -7.28 12.48
N THR A 62 20.08 -7.80 13.52
CA THR A 62 20.85 -9.05 13.48
C THR A 62 19.97 -10.30 13.33
N SER A 63 18.66 -10.20 13.57
CA SER A 63 17.72 -11.27 13.25
C SER A 63 17.25 -11.13 11.81
N GLN A 64 17.64 -12.10 10.98
CA GLN A 64 17.35 -12.10 9.54
C GLN A 64 16.76 -13.45 9.14
N PRO A 65 15.77 -13.48 8.22
CA PRO A 65 15.24 -12.33 7.49
C PRO A 65 14.23 -11.48 8.27
N ASP A 66 13.71 -11.95 9.41
CA ASP A 66 12.66 -11.27 10.16
C ASP A 66 13.23 -10.57 11.41
N PRO A 67 13.24 -9.22 11.47
CA PRO A 67 13.81 -8.49 12.60
C PRO A 67 13.02 -8.70 13.91
N LEU A 68 11.74 -9.12 13.83
CA LEU A 68 10.92 -9.42 15.00
C LEU A 68 11.42 -10.64 15.79
N GLY A 69 12.36 -11.40 15.22
CA GLY A 69 13.06 -12.45 15.95
C GLY A 69 14.05 -11.93 17.01
N GLN A 70 14.50 -10.66 16.92
CA GLN A 70 15.34 -10.04 17.94
C GLN A 70 14.47 -9.45 19.07
N ASP A 71 13.48 -8.64 18.71
CA ASP A 71 12.42 -8.16 19.60
C ASP A 71 11.11 -8.11 18.81
N SER A 72 10.08 -8.80 19.31
CA SER A 72 8.77 -8.91 18.66
C SER A 72 7.89 -7.67 18.77
N THR A 73 8.26 -6.71 19.61
CA THR A 73 7.50 -5.48 19.89
C THR A 73 8.46 -4.30 20.11
N PRO A 74 9.30 -3.96 19.10
CA PRO A 74 10.30 -2.91 19.28
C PRO A 74 9.62 -1.56 19.52
N SER A 75 10.18 -0.81 20.45
CA SER A 75 9.66 0.48 20.93
C SER A 75 10.75 1.55 21.02
N ALA A 76 11.99 1.13 21.25
CA ALA A 76 13.22 1.91 21.20
C ALA A 76 14.12 1.43 20.06
N GLU A 77 14.92 2.34 19.54
CA GLU A 77 15.83 2.13 18.40
C GLU A 77 16.85 1.02 18.71
N THR A 78 17.25 0.90 19.99
CA THR A 78 18.17 -0.13 20.49
C THR A 78 17.52 -1.49 20.77
N ASP A 79 16.21 -1.65 20.55
CA ASP A 79 15.54 -2.95 20.69
C ASP A 79 15.99 -3.92 19.57
N TRP A 80 16.43 -3.36 18.44
CA TRP A 80 17.15 -4.07 17.39
C TRP A 80 18.63 -3.64 17.36
N THR A 81 19.45 -4.43 16.66
CA THR A 81 20.89 -4.16 16.49
C THR A 81 21.24 -4.27 15.03
N GLY A 82 21.91 -3.26 14.52
CA GLY A 82 22.22 -3.11 13.09
C GLY A 82 22.04 -1.64 12.76
N ALA A 83 23.04 -1.01 12.17
CA ALA A 83 23.17 0.46 12.09
C ALA A 83 22.03 1.21 11.39
N LEU A 84 20.95 0.53 10.99
CA LEU A 84 19.70 1.09 10.46
C LEU A 84 18.49 0.80 11.37
N SER A 85 18.69 0.37 12.63
CA SER A 85 17.61 -0.11 13.50
C SER A 85 16.55 0.97 13.76
N SER A 86 16.94 2.23 13.88
CA SER A 86 16.07 3.39 14.03
C SER A 86 15.11 3.53 12.85
N TRP A 87 15.58 3.28 11.63
CA TRP A 87 14.73 3.24 10.44
C TRP A 87 13.71 2.11 10.54
N GLY A 88 14.18 0.90 10.84
CA GLY A 88 13.31 -0.26 10.97
C GLY A 88 12.28 -0.11 12.09
N VAL A 89 12.69 0.30 13.28
CA VAL A 89 11.82 0.49 14.45
C VAL A 89 10.81 1.61 14.20
N ALA A 90 11.21 2.72 13.57
CA ALA A 90 10.29 3.81 13.24
C ALA A 90 9.17 3.34 12.31
N LEU A 91 9.50 2.59 11.26
CA LEU A 91 8.50 1.99 10.36
C LEU A 91 7.65 0.95 11.08
N GLN A 92 8.26 0.06 11.87
CA GLN A 92 7.55 -1.01 12.59
C GLN A 92 6.53 -0.45 13.59
N LYS A 93 6.87 0.65 14.29
CA LYS A 93 6.00 1.31 15.28
C LYS A 93 4.72 1.91 14.70
N THR A 94 4.70 2.21 13.40
CA THR A 94 3.47 2.69 12.76
C THR A 94 2.39 1.61 12.70
N GLY A 95 2.78 0.33 12.66
CA GLY A 95 1.89 -0.80 12.38
C GLY A 95 1.54 -0.97 10.89
N ASP A 96 2.02 -0.07 10.04
CA ASP A 96 1.72 -0.04 8.60
C ASP A 96 2.81 -0.70 7.75
N TYR A 97 3.93 -1.15 8.35
CA TYR A 97 5.06 -1.75 7.64
C TYR A 97 5.38 -3.17 8.10
N SER A 98 5.79 -4.00 7.15
CA SER A 98 6.35 -5.33 7.36
C SER A 98 7.75 -5.33 6.78
N LEU A 99 8.75 -5.56 7.64
CA LEU A 99 10.15 -5.41 7.27
C LEU A 99 10.83 -6.77 7.19
N LYS A 100 11.72 -6.92 6.22
CA LYS A 100 12.67 -8.05 6.18
C LYS A 100 14.03 -7.58 5.72
N THR A 101 15.04 -8.36 6.07
CA THR A 101 16.40 -8.23 5.51
C THR A 101 16.69 -9.45 4.65
N LEU A 102 17.21 -9.26 3.44
CA LEU A 102 17.74 -10.33 2.61
C LEU A 102 19.08 -10.79 3.19
N PRO A 103 19.20 -12.02 3.75
CA PRO A 103 20.40 -12.39 4.48
C PRO A 103 21.63 -12.58 3.59
N SER A 104 22.81 -12.35 4.16
CA SER A 104 24.09 -12.62 3.50
C SER A 104 24.16 -14.03 2.89
N GLY A 105 24.69 -14.13 1.66
CA GLY A 105 24.74 -15.36 0.89
C GLY A 105 23.43 -15.74 0.17
N SER A 106 22.40 -14.91 0.26
CA SER A 106 21.18 -15.02 -0.56
C SER A 106 21.37 -14.33 -1.92
N SER A 107 20.33 -14.36 -2.76
CA SER A 107 20.32 -13.68 -4.06
C SER A 107 18.98 -12.98 -4.31
N LEU A 108 19.00 -11.84 -4.99
CA LEU A 108 17.78 -11.13 -5.39
C LEU A 108 17.08 -11.86 -6.56
N GLY A 109 15.80 -12.21 -6.36
CA GLY A 109 14.95 -12.85 -7.36
C GLY A 109 13.62 -12.11 -7.53
N TYR A 110 12.97 -12.29 -8.69
CA TYR A 110 11.63 -11.74 -8.94
C TYR A 110 10.76 -12.75 -9.70
N GLY A 111 9.60 -13.08 -9.13
CA GLY A 111 8.65 -14.05 -9.67
C GLY A 111 8.94 -15.52 -9.28
N GLY A 112 9.87 -15.73 -8.35
CA GLY A 112 10.17 -17.02 -7.74
C GLY A 112 9.32 -17.34 -6.52
N THR A 113 9.71 -18.39 -5.79
CA THR A 113 8.98 -18.90 -4.60
C THR A 113 9.68 -18.60 -3.28
N SER A 114 10.82 -17.90 -3.28
CA SER A 114 11.53 -17.53 -2.05
C SER A 114 10.67 -16.59 -1.20
N ALA A 115 10.73 -16.72 0.13
CA ALA A 115 10.05 -15.80 1.04
C ALA A 115 10.64 -14.37 1.02
N THR A 116 11.82 -14.21 0.42
CA THR A 116 12.51 -12.94 0.15
C THR A 116 12.51 -12.59 -1.33
N ASP A 117 11.75 -13.29 -2.18
CA ASP A 117 11.58 -12.90 -3.59
C ASP A 117 10.89 -11.53 -3.68
N LEU A 118 11.37 -10.66 -4.57
CA LEU A 118 10.92 -9.29 -4.72
C LEU A 118 9.43 -9.17 -5.07
N SER A 119 8.80 -10.20 -5.63
CA SER A 119 7.33 -10.22 -5.84
C SER A 119 6.52 -10.17 -4.55
N ASN A 120 7.14 -10.46 -3.40
CA ASN A 120 6.52 -10.37 -2.08
C ASN A 120 6.71 -9.01 -1.41
N PHE A 121 7.33 -8.02 -2.07
CA PHE A 121 7.63 -6.73 -1.47
C PHE A 121 7.11 -5.57 -2.33
N ASP A 122 6.98 -4.42 -1.69
CA ASP A 122 6.59 -3.16 -2.31
C ASP A 122 7.81 -2.24 -2.49
N THR A 123 8.84 -2.39 -1.64
CA THR A 123 10.09 -1.62 -1.73
C THR A 123 11.31 -2.49 -1.47
N LEU A 124 12.36 -2.29 -2.26
CA LEU A 124 13.72 -2.79 -2.06
C LEU A 124 14.63 -1.62 -1.67
N VAL A 125 15.34 -1.75 -0.55
CA VAL A 125 16.37 -0.82 -0.09
C VAL A 125 17.73 -1.47 -0.28
N LEU A 126 18.62 -0.80 -1.02
CA LEU A 126 20.00 -1.22 -1.30
C LEU A 126 20.95 -0.24 -0.60
N PRO A 127 21.33 -0.49 0.66
CA PRO A 127 22.21 0.40 1.39
C PRO A 127 23.68 0.08 1.14
N GLU A 128 24.34 0.89 0.31
CA GLU A 128 25.77 0.80 -0.02
C GLU A 128 26.24 -0.64 -0.37
N PRO A 129 25.70 -1.24 -1.44
CA PRO A 129 26.17 -2.54 -1.88
C PRO A 129 27.67 -2.47 -2.21
N ASN A 130 28.40 -3.50 -1.81
CA ASN A 130 29.84 -3.65 -1.96
C ASN A 130 30.21 -4.88 -2.81
N THR A 131 29.24 -5.51 -3.47
CA THR A 131 29.47 -6.59 -4.42
C THR A 131 28.57 -6.40 -5.63
N LEU A 132 29.11 -6.62 -6.83
CA LEU A 132 28.33 -6.52 -8.07
C LEU A 132 27.14 -7.48 -8.09
N PHE A 133 25.98 -6.95 -8.49
CA PHE A 133 24.82 -7.76 -8.81
C PHE A 133 25.09 -8.67 -10.01
N THR A 134 24.67 -9.92 -9.92
CA THR A 134 24.71 -10.83 -11.07
C THR A 134 23.74 -10.38 -12.17
N SER A 135 23.91 -10.88 -13.40
CA SER A 135 22.98 -10.58 -14.49
C SER A 135 21.53 -10.98 -14.17
N ALA A 136 21.33 -12.04 -13.39
CA ALA A 136 20.00 -12.47 -12.96
C ALA A 136 19.39 -11.48 -11.96
N GLU A 137 20.17 -11.01 -10.99
CA GLU A 137 19.74 -10.04 -9.98
C GLU A 137 19.45 -8.68 -10.60
N LYS A 138 20.30 -8.19 -11.50
CA LYS A 138 20.02 -6.98 -12.28
C LYS A 138 18.72 -7.10 -13.04
N THR A 139 18.46 -8.26 -13.65
CA THR A 139 17.17 -8.51 -14.34
C THR A 139 16.00 -8.50 -13.35
N ALA A 140 16.15 -9.10 -12.17
CA ALA A 140 15.13 -9.15 -11.13
C ALA A 140 14.79 -7.75 -10.58
N ILE A 141 15.80 -6.98 -10.19
CA ILE A 141 15.65 -5.60 -9.69
C ILE A 141 14.94 -4.73 -10.73
N MET A 142 15.43 -4.74 -11.97
CA MET A 142 14.86 -3.91 -13.04
C MET A 142 13.43 -4.31 -13.39
N THR A 143 13.12 -5.62 -13.38
CA THR A 143 11.75 -6.11 -13.62
C THR A 143 10.82 -5.76 -12.47
N PHE A 144 11.29 -5.86 -11.23
CA PHE A 144 10.55 -5.46 -10.03
C PHE A 144 10.13 -3.99 -10.11
N VAL A 145 11.08 -3.08 -10.38
CA VAL A 145 10.77 -1.65 -10.52
C VAL A 145 9.83 -1.41 -11.70
N LYS A 146 10.12 -1.98 -12.87
CA LYS A 146 9.26 -1.82 -14.06
C LYS A 146 7.80 -2.17 -13.79
N ASN A 147 7.55 -3.16 -12.93
CA ASN A 147 6.23 -3.67 -12.57
C ASN A 147 5.60 -3.01 -11.33
N GLY A 148 6.13 -1.88 -10.86
CA GLY A 148 5.50 -1.11 -9.77
C GLY A 148 6.25 -1.12 -8.44
N GLY A 149 7.36 -1.86 -8.34
CA GLY A 149 8.20 -1.86 -7.14
C GLY A 149 8.91 -0.53 -6.91
N GLY A 150 9.12 -0.19 -5.65
CA GLY A 150 9.98 0.93 -5.22
C GLY A 150 11.43 0.48 -5.05
N LEU A 151 12.39 1.22 -5.61
CA LEU A 151 13.82 0.99 -5.42
C LEU A 151 14.46 2.18 -4.71
N PHE A 152 15.07 1.93 -3.55
CA PHE A 152 15.89 2.91 -2.84
C PHE A 152 17.36 2.54 -2.97
N MET A 153 18.13 3.29 -3.75
CA MET A 153 19.57 3.15 -3.88
C MET A 153 20.27 4.15 -2.98
N ILE A 154 21.07 3.67 -2.03
CA ILE A 154 21.87 4.52 -1.16
C ILE A 154 23.32 4.18 -1.46
N SER A 155 24.03 5.16 -2.00
CA SER A 155 25.44 5.03 -2.35
C SER A 155 26.29 5.62 -1.22
N ASP A 156 27.59 5.67 -1.44
CA ASP A 156 28.52 6.39 -0.59
C ASP A 156 29.45 7.23 -1.48
N HIS A 157 30.75 6.95 -1.50
CA HIS A 157 31.69 7.62 -2.38
C HIS A 157 32.53 6.66 -3.21
N THR A 158 33.19 7.21 -4.25
CA THR A 158 34.24 6.45 -4.94
C THR A 158 35.37 6.11 -3.98
N GLY A 159 35.73 4.82 -3.95
CA GLY A 159 36.72 4.26 -3.03
C GLY A 159 36.14 3.73 -1.72
N ALA A 160 34.81 3.71 -1.55
CA ALA A 160 34.13 3.07 -0.43
C ALA A 160 34.03 1.53 -0.59
N ASP A 161 35.08 0.90 -1.12
CA ASP A 161 35.18 -0.56 -1.28
C ASP A 161 35.54 -1.20 0.07
N ARG A 162 34.50 -1.59 0.82
CA ARG A 162 34.59 -2.14 2.18
C ARG A 162 35.10 -3.58 2.20
N ASN A 163 34.92 -4.34 1.13
CA ASN A 163 35.29 -5.76 1.06
C ASN A 163 36.58 -6.02 0.26
N ASN A 164 37.14 -4.99 -0.38
CA ASN A 164 38.32 -5.01 -1.24
C ASN A 164 38.16 -5.92 -2.48
N ASP A 165 36.95 -6.03 -3.04
CA ASP A 165 36.68 -6.79 -4.27
C ASP A 165 36.89 -5.97 -5.56
N GLY A 166 37.16 -4.67 -5.40
CA GLY A 166 37.44 -3.73 -6.47
C GLY A 166 36.23 -2.93 -6.94
N TYR A 167 35.07 -3.08 -6.29
CA TYR A 167 33.85 -2.34 -6.62
C TYR A 167 33.26 -1.63 -5.41
N ASP A 168 32.79 -0.41 -5.61
CA ASP A 168 32.01 0.34 -4.64
C ASP A 168 30.58 0.60 -5.16
N ALA A 169 29.71 1.13 -4.29
CA ALA A 169 28.32 1.39 -4.62
C ALA A 169 28.14 2.36 -5.81
N VAL A 170 29.11 3.25 -6.08
CA VAL A 170 29.06 4.15 -7.25
C VAL A 170 29.19 3.34 -8.53
N GLU A 171 30.13 2.41 -8.58
CA GLU A 171 30.34 1.52 -9.73
C GLU A 171 29.18 0.53 -9.87
N ILE A 172 28.72 -0.05 -8.77
CA ILE A 172 27.65 -1.06 -8.76
C ILE A 172 26.32 -0.48 -9.25
N PHE A 173 25.91 0.70 -8.80
CA PHE A 173 24.66 1.31 -9.29
C PHE A 173 24.76 1.79 -10.74
N ASN A 174 25.91 2.31 -11.16
CA ASN A 174 26.12 2.65 -12.57
C ASN A 174 26.11 1.39 -13.46
N ASP A 175 26.70 0.26 -13.01
CA ASP A 175 26.60 -1.03 -13.71
C ASP A 175 25.16 -1.55 -13.77
N LEU A 176 24.38 -1.44 -12.69
CA LEU A 176 22.94 -1.77 -12.71
C LEU A 176 22.20 -0.99 -13.80
N MET A 177 22.44 0.32 -13.90
CA MET A 177 21.73 1.20 -14.85
C MET A 177 22.21 1.06 -16.31
N THR A 178 23.47 0.68 -16.54
CA THR A 178 24.08 0.65 -17.89
C THR A 178 24.39 -0.75 -18.43
N ASN A 179 24.27 -1.79 -17.60
CA ASN A 179 24.62 -3.17 -17.95
C ASN A 179 23.61 -4.18 -17.37
N ASN A 180 22.34 -4.05 -17.77
CA ASN A 180 21.28 -4.99 -17.45
C ASN A 180 20.52 -5.43 -18.72
N SER A 181 19.67 -6.46 -18.60
CA SER A 181 18.95 -7.05 -19.73
C SER A 181 17.56 -6.45 -20.00
N VAL A 182 17.07 -5.55 -19.12
CA VAL A 182 15.71 -5.00 -19.17
C VAL A 182 15.69 -3.66 -19.89
N ASP A 183 16.56 -2.74 -19.48
CA ASP A 183 16.80 -1.44 -20.11
C ASP A 183 18.14 -0.89 -19.62
N SER A 184 19.14 -0.84 -20.50
CA SER A 184 20.50 -0.38 -20.18
C SER A 184 20.81 1.02 -20.73
N THR A 185 19.78 1.82 -21.00
CA THR A 185 19.90 3.15 -21.62
C THR A 185 19.76 4.30 -20.62
N ASP A 186 20.31 4.14 -19.41
CA ASP A 186 20.10 5.05 -18.27
C ASP A 186 18.61 5.20 -17.89
N PRO A 187 17.90 4.08 -17.61
CA PRO A 187 16.44 4.04 -17.50
C PRO A 187 15.86 4.90 -16.37
N PHE A 188 16.68 5.28 -15.38
CA PHE A 188 16.27 6.14 -14.27
C PHE A 188 16.59 7.61 -14.52
N GLY A 189 17.27 7.95 -15.61
CA GLY A 189 17.60 9.31 -16.00
C GLY A 189 18.69 9.95 -15.15
N PHE A 190 19.62 9.19 -14.58
CA PHE A 190 20.80 9.76 -13.91
C PHE A 190 21.98 8.78 -13.94
N SER A 191 23.17 9.30 -13.62
CA SER A 191 24.36 8.51 -13.27
C SER A 191 24.88 8.95 -11.91
N VAL A 192 25.43 8.02 -11.14
CA VAL A 192 26.10 8.34 -9.87
C VAL A 192 27.48 8.91 -10.20
N ASP A 193 27.80 10.07 -9.64
CA ASP A 193 29.07 10.75 -9.90
C ASP A 193 30.21 10.01 -9.20
N SER A 194 31.38 9.93 -9.85
CA SER A 194 32.58 9.41 -9.20
C SER A 194 33.25 10.52 -8.38
N LEU A 195 32.78 10.71 -7.14
CA LEU A 195 33.21 11.74 -6.22
C LEU A 195 33.41 11.16 -4.81
N SER A 196 34.20 11.88 -4.01
CA SER A 196 34.28 11.72 -2.55
C SER A 196 34.27 13.10 -1.92
N ILE A 197 33.08 13.52 -1.49
CA ILE A 197 32.81 14.83 -0.91
C ILE A 197 32.94 14.67 0.60
N SER A 198 34.00 15.23 1.18
CA SER A 198 34.31 15.02 2.60
C SER A 198 33.22 15.50 3.56
N SER A 199 32.59 16.64 3.27
CA SER A 199 31.49 17.18 4.09
C SER A 199 30.69 18.24 3.34
N ASP A 200 29.37 18.24 3.54
CA ASP A 200 28.43 19.27 3.08
C ASP A 200 27.08 19.11 3.81
N HIS A 201 26.17 20.07 3.63
CA HIS A 201 24.77 19.99 4.08
C HIS A 201 23.81 20.24 2.92
N PRO A 202 23.55 19.22 2.08
CA PRO A 202 22.64 19.33 0.95
C PRO A 202 21.26 19.84 1.37
N ALA A 203 20.76 20.85 0.66
CA ALA A 203 19.52 21.52 0.99
C ALA A 203 18.38 21.05 0.07
N ALA A 204 17.19 20.88 0.65
CA ALA A 204 15.99 20.56 -0.09
C ALA A 204 15.61 21.72 -1.03
N ILE A 205 15.10 21.39 -2.21
CA ILE A 205 14.47 22.35 -3.10
C ILE A 205 13.17 22.91 -2.48
N SER A 206 12.73 24.07 -2.97
CA SER A 206 11.43 24.62 -2.60
C SER A 206 10.30 23.98 -3.43
N ASP A 207 9.79 22.84 -2.99
CA ASP A 207 8.59 22.21 -3.54
C ASP A 207 7.66 21.71 -2.43
N SER A 208 6.68 22.54 -2.07
CA SER A 208 5.74 22.26 -1.00
C SER A 208 4.78 21.09 -1.28
N THR A 209 4.80 20.53 -2.49
CA THR A 209 3.91 19.45 -2.92
C THR A 209 4.62 18.11 -3.07
N ASP A 210 5.94 18.09 -2.91
CA ASP A 210 6.73 16.88 -3.07
C ASP A 210 6.49 15.93 -1.88
N PRO A 211 6.03 14.69 -2.12
CA PRO A 211 5.69 13.75 -1.06
C PRO A 211 6.91 13.21 -0.31
N VAL A 212 8.12 13.26 -0.89
CA VAL A 212 9.34 12.88 -0.16
C VAL A 212 9.77 14.03 0.76
N LEU A 213 9.61 15.27 0.33
CA LEU A 213 9.94 16.43 1.17
C LEU A 213 8.92 16.70 2.28
N HIS A 214 7.67 16.27 2.11
CA HIS A 214 6.55 16.58 2.99
C HIS A 214 5.66 15.36 3.32
N GLY A 215 6.27 14.18 3.44
CA GLY A 215 5.58 12.94 3.81
C GLY A 215 5.12 12.92 5.26
N SER A 216 4.49 11.81 5.66
CA SER A 216 3.87 11.70 6.99
C SER A 216 4.88 11.70 8.16
N PHE A 217 6.16 11.43 7.88
CA PHE A 217 7.23 11.39 8.87
C PHE A 217 7.91 12.74 9.11
N GLY A 218 7.43 13.80 8.45
CA GLY A 218 7.85 15.18 8.72
C GLY A 218 8.38 15.91 7.49
N THR A 219 8.84 17.13 7.70
CA THR A 219 9.38 17.96 6.62
C THR A 219 10.89 17.78 6.48
N VAL A 220 11.32 17.45 5.28
CA VAL A 220 12.74 17.39 4.91
C VAL A 220 13.19 18.79 4.52
N THR A 221 14.28 19.26 5.13
CA THR A 221 14.88 20.56 4.82
C THR A 221 16.33 20.43 4.37
N LYS A 222 17.06 19.48 4.94
CA LYS A 222 18.47 19.22 4.67
C LYS A 222 18.83 17.77 4.92
N SER A 223 19.96 17.36 4.37
CA SER A 223 20.68 16.17 4.76
C SER A 223 22.14 16.53 5.03
N LEU A 224 22.96 15.56 5.41
CA LEU A 224 24.40 15.73 5.58
C LEU A 224 25.18 14.89 4.56
N ILE A 225 26.38 15.34 4.26
CA ILE A 225 27.41 14.54 3.60
C ILE A 225 28.56 14.37 4.60
N ALA A 226 29.04 13.14 4.77
CA ALA A 226 30.19 12.77 5.58
C ALA A 226 31.10 11.77 4.83
N SER A 227 31.54 12.16 3.64
CA SER A 227 32.23 11.33 2.63
C SER A 227 31.30 10.73 1.57
N GLY A 228 30.33 11.47 1.05
CA GLY A 228 29.40 10.95 0.03
C GLY A 228 29.75 11.35 -1.42
N THR A 229 28.78 11.13 -2.31
CA THR A 229 28.75 11.50 -3.71
C THR A 229 27.46 12.25 -4.09
N THR A 230 27.26 12.53 -5.38
CA THR A 230 26.03 13.06 -5.96
C THR A 230 25.64 12.29 -7.22
N ALA A 231 24.52 12.65 -7.83
CA ALA A 231 24.13 12.21 -9.16
C ALA A 231 24.10 13.37 -10.16
N THR A 232 24.46 13.04 -11.40
CA THR A 232 24.18 13.86 -12.58
C THR A 232 22.89 13.39 -13.22
N LEU A 233 21.91 14.29 -13.29
CA LEU A 233 20.58 14.03 -13.85
C LEU A 233 20.59 14.21 -15.37
N LYS A 234 19.87 13.33 -16.06
CA LYS A 234 19.72 13.24 -17.51
C LYS A 234 18.23 13.17 -17.88
N PRO A 235 17.47 14.28 -17.77
CA PRO A 235 16.04 14.30 -18.12
C PRO A 235 15.73 13.96 -19.58
N ALA A 236 16.74 13.98 -20.46
CA ALA A 236 16.61 13.55 -21.85
C ALA A 236 16.43 12.02 -21.96
N ASP A 237 17.02 11.24 -21.04
CA ASP A 237 16.92 9.79 -21.00
C ASP A 237 15.64 9.38 -20.26
N ASN A 238 15.33 10.05 -19.14
CA ASN A 238 14.06 9.91 -18.44
C ASN A 238 13.56 11.25 -17.86
N PRO A 239 12.47 11.83 -18.38
CA PRO A 239 11.97 13.13 -17.93
C PRO A 239 11.34 13.11 -16.53
N ALA A 240 11.14 11.94 -15.93
CA ALA A 240 10.65 11.81 -14.55
C ALA A 240 11.74 12.05 -13.50
N VAL A 241 13.02 12.06 -13.88
CA VAL A 241 14.11 12.29 -12.93
C VAL A 241 14.05 13.71 -12.35
N LYS A 242 14.23 13.80 -11.04
CA LYS A 242 14.16 15.06 -10.29
C LYS A 242 15.13 15.03 -9.11
N GLY A 243 15.98 16.04 -8.99
CA GLY A 243 16.77 16.23 -7.78
C GLY A 243 15.93 16.92 -6.70
N LEU A 244 15.99 16.42 -5.47
CA LEU A 244 15.24 16.97 -4.34
C LEU A 244 16.15 17.64 -3.32
N LEU A 245 17.36 17.13 -3.09
CA LEU A 245 18.36 17.77 -2.27
C LEU A 245 19.63 17.97 -3.09
N TYR A 246 20.23 19.15 -3.00
CA TYR A 246 21.45 19.49 -3.73
C TYR A 246 22.55 19.92 -2.80
N ARG A 247 23.78 19.49 -3.10
CA ARG A 247 24.99 19.98 -2.44
C ARG A 247 25.11 21.51 -2.54
N THR A 248 25.82 22.11 -1.61
CA THR A 248 25.93 23.58 -1.50
C THR A 248 26.46 24.18 -2.80
N GLY A 249 25.70 25.13 -3.36
CA GLY A 249 26.05 25.84 -4.60
C GLY A 249 25.60 25.16 -5.90
N TYR A 250 24.86 24.05 -5.83
CA TYR A 250 24.37 23.31 -6.98
C TYR A 250 22.84 23.33 -7.08
N SER A 251 22.33 23.12 -8.29
CA SER A 251 20.90 22.98 -8.62
C SER A 251 20.75 22.43 -10.04
N GLY A 252 19.55 22.04 -10.44
CA GLY A 252 19.29 21.57 -11.80
C GLY A 252 19.80 20.14 -12.02
N ASN A 253 20.67 19.93 -13.00
CA ASN A 253 21.04 18.58 -13.43
C ASN A 253 22.35 18.03 -12.83
N THR A 254 23.03 18.78 -11.96
CA THR A 254 24.30 18.34 -11.36
C THR A 254 24.29 18.56 -9.86
N GLY A 255 25.06 17.74 -9.13
CA GLY A 255 25.17 17.86 -7.67
C GLY A 255 23.89 17.48 -6.93
N ALA A 256 23.01 16.68 -7.55
CA ALA A 256 21.82 16.15 -6.87
C ALA A 256 22.28 15.11 -5.85
N PHE A 257 22.17 15.44 -4.58
CA PHE A 257 22.54 14.54 -3.48
C PHE A 257 21.44 13.53 -3.20
N PHE A 258 20.19 13.95 -3.32
CA PHE A 258 19.02 13.08 -3.31
C PHE A 258 18.22 13.31 -4.58
N ALA A 259 17.84 12.24 -5.27
CA ALA A 259 17.05 12.30 -6.48
C ALA A 259 15.94 11.24 -6.51
N THR A 260 14.85 11.53 -7.19
CA THR A 260 13.77 10.59 -7.47
C THR A 260 13.56 10.42 -8.96
N SER A 261 12.98 9.30 -9.37
CA SER A 261 12.60 9.00 -10.75
C SER A 261 11.51 7.93 -10.78
N THR A 262 11.03 7.59 -11.98
CA THR A 262 10.10 6.47 -12.21
C THR A 262 10.58 5.61 -13.35
N PHE A 263 10.34 4.31 -13.29
CA PHE A 263 10.62 3.39 -14.40
C PHE A 263 9.51 2.35 -14.52
N GLY A 264 8.91 2.25 -15.71
CA GLY A 264 7.66 1.51 -15.88
C GLY A 264 6.57 2.08 -14.98
N SER A 265 6.01 1.25 -14.10
CA SER A 265 5.04 1.67 -13.08
C SER A 265 5.67 1.93 -11.70
N GLY A 266 6.96 1.68 -11.53
CA GLY A 266 7.65 1.78 -10.25
C GLY A 266 8.32 3.14 -10.00
N ARG A 267 8.85 3.27 -8.79
CA ARG A 267 9.46 4.48 -8.26
C ARG A 267 10.89 4.22 -7.86
N VAL A 268 11.75 5.22 -8.03
CA VAL A 268 13.18 5.11 -7.75
C VAL A 268 13.60 6.31 -6.92
N ALA A 269 14.38 6.07 -5.87
CA ALA A 269 15.08 7.10 -5.11
C ALA A 269 16.58 6.78 -5.05
N PHE A 270 17.39 7.82 -5.10
CA PHE A 270 18.84 7.78 -4.93
C PHE A 270 19.24 8.72 -3.79
N TRP A 271 20.13 8.26 -2.92
CA TRP A 271 20.78 9.04 -1.87
C TRP A 271 22.29 8.84 -1.94
N GLY A 272 23.05 9.93 -2.05
CA GLY A 272 24.49 9.89 -2.30
C GLY A 272 25.38 9.69 -1.08
N ASP A 273 24.91 9.20 0.06
CA ASP A 273 25.76 8.92 1.23
C ASP A 273 25.06 7.88 2.13
N SER A 274 25.83 6.99 2.74
CA SER A 274 25.33 6.00 3.72
C SER A 274 25.47 6.47 5.17
N SER A 275 26.32 7.46 5.44
CA SER A 275 26.46 8.07 6.76
C SER A 275 25.15 8.68 7.33
N PRO A 276 24.27 9.32 6.52
CA PRO A 276 23.00 9.85 7.00
C PRO A 276 21.99 8.79 7.48
N ILE A 277 22.13 7.53 7.02
CA ILE A 277 21.19 6.46 7.37
C ILE A 277 21.68 5.62 8.56
N ASP A 278 22.95 5.79 8.94
CA ASP A 278 23.55 5.17 10.12
C ASP A 278 23.06 5.86 11.39
N ASP A 279 22.70 5.06 12.39
CA ASP A 279 22.09 5.49 13.65
C ASP A 279 22.88 5.09 14.90
N GLY A 280 24.08 4.53 14.72
CA GLY A 280 24.94 4.09 15.81
C GLY A 280 24.47 2.83 16.57
N THR A 281 23.41 2.15 16.14
CA THR A 281 22.87 0.92 16.80
C THR A 281 23.53 -0.37 16.31
N GLY A 282 24.58 -0.28 15.49
CA GLY A 282 25.21 -1.45 14.91
C GLY A 282 25.99 -2.33 15.90
N GLN A 283 26.45 -3.46 15.37
CA GLN A 283 27.14 -4.51 16.09
C GLN A 283 28.44 -4.03 16.75
N SER A 284 28.79 -4.67 17.87
CA SER A 284 30.04 -4.39 18.59
C SER A 284 31.27 -4.57 17.70
N GLY A 285 32.14 -3.56 17.68
CA GLY A 285 33.38 -3.54 16.91
C GLY A 285 33.33 -2.63 15.69
N ASN A 286 32.13 -2.22 15.28
CA ASN A 286 31.96 -1.25 14.20
C ASN A 286 32.30 0.17 14.67
N THR A 287 32.83 0.97 13.74
CA THR A 287 33.03 2.42 13.92
C THR A 287 32.05 3.12 13.00
N LEU A 288 30.94 3.55 13.60
CA LEU A 288 29.77 4.06 12.92
C LEU A 288 29.67 5.58 13.02
N TYR A 289 28.91 6.19 12.11
CA TYR A 289 28.62 7.61 12.08
C TYR A 289 27.12 7.81 12.29
N ASP A 290 26.69 8.28 13.47
CA ASP A 290 25.26 8.51 13.73
C ASP A 290 24.77 9.78 13.00
N GLY A 291 24.46 9.63 11.72
CA GLY A 291 23.87 10.67 10.89
C GLY A 291 22.35 10.75 11.03
N TRP A 292 21.70 9.62 11.33
CA TRP A 292 20.25 9.54 11.53
C TRP A 292 19.76 10.53 12.59
N ASN A 293 20.50 10.67 13.69
CA ASN A 293 20.19 11.58 14.78
C ASN A 293 20.91 12.94 14.70
N ASP A 294 21.53 13.29 13.58
CA ASP A 294 22.21 14.59 13.43
C ASP A 294 21.19 15.74 13.42
N SER A 295 21.23 16.56 14.48
CA SER A 295 20.33 17.71 14.66
C SER A 295 20.47 18.85 13.64
N THR A 296 21.49 18.81 12.78
CA THR A 296 21.74 19.79 11.71
C THR A 296 21.09 19.40 10.38
N ALA A 297 20.56 18.18 10.30
CA ALA A 297 19.91 17.60 9.14
C ALA A 297 18.50 17.07 9.48
N THR A 298 17.82 16.49 8.49
CA THR A 298 16.48 15.90 8.63
C THR A 298 16.47 14.49 8.01
N ASP A 299 17.53 13.72 8.28
CA ASP A 299 17.82 12.45 7.61
C ASP A 299 16.78 11.38 7.89
N ALA A 300 16.34 11.24 9.14
CA ALA A 300 15.25 10.33 9.51
C ALA A 300 13.97 10.59 8.70
N ALA A 301 13.57 11.87 8.55
CA ALA A 301 12.39 12.23 7.77
C ALA A 301 12.57 11.93 6.28
N LEU A 302 13.77 12.15 5.73
CA LEU A 302 14.09 11.85 4.33
C LEU A 302 14.03 10.34 4.06
N ALA A 303 14.66 9.53 4.90
CA ALA A 303 14.63 8.08 4.81
C ALA A 303 13.20 7.53 4.84
N LEU A 304 12.41 7.95 5.84
CA LEU A 304 11.06 7.42 6.08
C LEU A 304 10.05 7.91 5.02
N ASN A 305 10.07 9.19 4.64
CA ASN A 305 9.20 9.71 3.58
C ASN A 305 9.55 9.10 2.23
N ALA A 306 10.83 8.85 1.95
CA ALA A 306 11.24 8.15 0.73
C ALA A 306 10.72 6.70 0.74
N THR A 307 10.83 5.97 1.86
CA THR A 307 10.23 4.63 1.98
C THR A 307 8.71 4.66 1.77
N GLU A 308 8.00 5.60 2.40
CA GLU A 308 6.56 5.82 2.21
C GLU A 308 6.21 6.04 0.74
N TRP A 309 6.91 6.96 0.07
CA TRP A 309 6.69 7.23 -1.34
C TRP A 309 7.01 6.02 -2.23
N LEU A 310 8.11 5.31 -1.97
CA LEU A 310 8.51 4.12 -2.73
C LEU A 310 7.54 2.95 -2.55
N SER A 311 6.93 2.80 -1.37
CA SER A 311 5.94 1.75 -1.06
C SER A 311 4.54 2.01 -1.64
N GLY A 312 4.39 3.03 -2.48
CA GLY A 312 3.12 3.37 -3.12
C GLY A 312 2.19 4.23 -2.27
N ALA A 313 2.54 4.54 -1.01
CA ALA A 313 1.71 5.34 -0.11
C ALA A 313 1.62 6.82 -0.53
N GLY A 314 2.63 7.33 -1.24
CA GLY A 314 2.66 8.72 -1.76
C GLY A 314 2.06 8.93 -3.15
N GLY A 315 0.98 8.22 -3.51
CA GLY A 315 0.56 7.97 -4.90
C GLY A 315 -0.80 8.50 -5.37
N SER A 316 -1.12 9.78 -5.17
CA SER A 316 -1.93 10.53 -6.13
C SER A 316 -1.52 12.00 -6.12
N SER A 317 -1.01 12.43 -7.27
CA SER A 317 -0.46 13.75 -7.57
C SER A 317 -1.46 14.89 -7.33
N GLY A 318 -1.00 15.98 -6.72
CA GLY A 318 -1.63 17.30 -6.81
C GLY A 318 -2.21 17.84 -5.50
N GLY A 319 -1.44 18.71 -4.84
CA GLY A 319 -2.00 19.82 -4.05
C GLY A 319 -2.45 19.52 -2.62
N GLY A 320 -1.68 20.06 -1.66
CA GLY A 320 -2.22 20.51 -0.38
C GLY A 320 -2.26 19.46 0.72
N GLY A 321 -1.56 19.75 1.82
CA GLY A 321 -1.74 19.03 3.06
C GLY A 321 -3.22 18.97 3.46
N GLY A 322 -3.65 17.80 3.92
CA GLY A 322 -4.69 17.64 4.93
C GLY A 322 -6.02 18.35 4.72
N THR A 323 -6.50 18.52 3.48
CA THR A 323 -7.90 18.89 3.25
C THR A 323 -8.52 17.93 2.24
N CYS A 324 -9.65 17.34 2.61
CA CYS A 324 -10.48 16.66 1.62
C CYS A 324 -11.01 17.69 0.64
N THR A 325 -10.63 17.55 -0.63
CA THR A 325 -11.36 18.25 -1.69
C THR A 325 -12.59 17.42 -2.00
N ALA A 326 -13.77 18.00 -1.78
CA ALA A 326 -15.00 17.30 -2.08
C ALA A 326 -15.07 16.94 -3.57
N ALA A 327 -15.25 15.67 -3.88
CA ALA A 327 -15.15 15.15 -5.25
C ALA A 327 -16.00 13.91 -5.47
N GLN A 328 -16.30 13.60 -6.73
CA GLN A 328 -16.80 12.31 -7.18
C GLN A 328 -15.63 11.49 -7.74
N LEU A 329 -15.44 10.28 -7.22
CA LEU A 329 -14.26 9.45 -7.51
C LEU A 329 -14.47 8.38 -8.59
N LEU A 330 -15.71 7.96 -8.86
CA LEU A 330 -16.00 7.02 -9.95
C LEU A 330 -15.98 7.77 -11.28
N ALA A 331 -15.21 7.25 -12.23
CA ALA A 331 -15.30 7.65 -13.62
C ALA A 331 -16.49 6.96 -14.31
N ASN A 332 -17.04 7.64 -15.31
CA ASN A 332 -18.20 7.17 -16.07
C ASN A 332 -19.37 6.68 -15.15
N PRO A 333 -19.83 7.52 -14.20
CA PRO A 333 -20.75 7.11 -13.14
C PRO A 333 -22.13 6.64 -13.63
N GLY A 334 -22.60 7.20 -14.75
CA GLY A 334 -23.85 6.82 -15.42
C GLY A 334 -23.66 5.93 -16.64
N PHE A 335 -22.47 5.36 -16.85
CA PHE A 335 -22.18 4.40 -17.94
C PHE A 335 -22.32 4.92 -19.39
N GLU A 336 -22.61 6.19 -19.60
CA GLU A 336 -22.84 6.81 -20.92
C GLU A 336 -21.65 6.71 -21.89
N SER A 337 -20.45 6.42 -21.39
CA SER A 337 -19.27 6.11 -22.20
C SER A 337 -19.04 4.61 -22.40
N GLY A 338 -20.09 3.79 -22.31
CA GLY A 338 -19.99 2.34 -22.38
C GLY A 338 -19.10 1.77 -21.27
N ALA A 339 -18.28 0.77 -21.57
CA ALA A 339 -17.41 0.12 -20.58
C ALA A 339 -16.16 0.93 -20.20
N THR A 340 -15.97 2.16 -20.70
CA THR A 340 -14.81 2.97 -20.32
C THR A 340 -14.76 3.17 -18.80
N SER A 341 -13.56 2.93 -18.23
CA SER A 341 -13.25 2.98 -16.79
C SER A 341 -13.89 1.91 -15.91
N TRP A 342 -14.68 0.99 -16.50
CA TRP A 342 -15.30 -0.13 -15.79
C TRP A 342 -14.80 -1.46 -16.35
N THR A 343 -14.43 -2.37 -15.47
CA THR A 343 -14.21 -3.78 -15.82
C THR A 343 -15.52 -4.52 -15.63
N ALA A 344 -16.13 -5.02 -16.70
CA ALA A 344 -17.43 -5.68 -16.65
C ALA A 344 -17.44 -6.98 -17.46
N SER A 345 -18.31 -7.92 -17.08
CA SER A 345 -18.68 -9.04 -17.97
C SER A 345 -19.22 -8.50 -19.29
N SER A 346 -19.00 -9.23 -20.39
CA SER A 346 -19.43 -8.82 -21.73
C SER A 346 -20.94 -8.60 -21.78
N GLY A 347 -21.37 -7.42 -22.26
CA GLY A 347 -22.78 -7.06 -22.38
C GLY A 347 -23.41 -6.45 -21.12
N VAL A 348 -22.73 -6.44 -19.97
CA VAL A 348 -23.28 -5.85 -18.74
C VAL A 348 -23.51 -4.35 -18.88
N ILE A 349 -22.55 -3.61 -19.43
CA ILE A 349 -22.77 -2.18 -19.71
C ILE A 349 -23.40 -2.04 -21.10
N THR A 350 -24.65 -1.61 -21.14
CA THR A 350 -25.49 -1.71 -22.34
C THR A 350 -26.55 -0.61 -22.42
N ASN A 351 -26.93 -0.26 -23.65
CA ASN A 351 -28.07 0.61 -23.97
C ASN A 351 -29.29 -0.18 -24.51
N ASP A 352 -29.32 -1.50 -24.30
CA ASP A 352 -30.45 -2.36 -24.69
C ASP A 352 -31.77 -1.89 -24.05
N THR A 353 -32.88 -1.89 -24.80
CA THR A 353 -34.17 -1.37 -24.33
C THR A 353 -34.98 -2.36 -23.50
N GLY A 354 -34.51 -3.59 -23.30
CA GLY A 354 -35.17 -4.63 -22.49
C GLY A 354 -35.31 -4.24 -21.02
N GLU A 355 -34.37 -3.44 -20.52
CA GLU A 355 -34.46 -2.76 -19.23
C GLU A 355 -34.24 -1.25 -19.43
N ALA A 356 -35.00 -0.42 -18.73
CA ALA A 356 -34.86 1.04 -18.86
C ALA A 356 -33.65 1.53 -18.06
N ALA A 357 -32.84 2.43 -18.64
CA ALA A 357 -31.87 3.21 -17.87
C ALA A 357 -32.62 4.19 -16.94
N ARG A 358 -32.02 4.55 -15.81
CA ARG A 358 -32.58 5.57 -14.92
C ARG A 358 -32.40 6.95 -15.53
N THR A 359 -31.20 7.26 -15.98
CA THR A 359 -30.89 8.48 -16.74
C THR A 359 -30.08 8.13 -17.98
N GLY A 360 -29.96 9.06 -18.92
CA GLY A 360 -29.19 8.81 -20.14
C GLY A 360 -29.75 7.65 -20.98
N SER A 361 -28.84 6.90 -21.61
CA SER A 361 -29.17 5.75 -22.47
C SER A 361 -28.46 4.45 -22.08
N TYR A 362 -27.39 4.52 -21.28
CA TYR A 362 -26.64 3.36 -20.83
C TYR A 362 -26.97 3.03 -19.37
N LYS A 363 -26.75 1.77 -19.02
CA LYS A 363 -26.87 1.25 -17.64
C LYS A 363 -25.94 0.06 -17.50
N ALA A 364 -25.71 -0.39 -16.27
CA ALA A 364 -25.17 -1.71 -16.02
C ALA A 364 -26.30 -2.70 -15.70
N TRP A 365 -26.50 -3.70 -16.55
CA TRP A 365 -27.49 -4.75 -16.38
C TRP A 365 -26.77 -6.07 -16.14
N LEU A 366 -26.84 -6.58 -14.90
CA LEU A 366 -26.29 -7.88 -14.52
C LEU A 366 -27.42 -8.91 -14.49
N ASN A 367 -27.14 -10.11 -15.00
CA ASN A 367 -28.09 -11.23 -15.11
C ASN A 367 -29.30 -10.93 -16.02
N GLY A 368 -30.45 -11.56 -15.77
CA GLY A 368 -31.65 -11.48 -16.62
C GLY A 368 -31.73 -12.56 -17.70
N TYR A 369 -30.95 -13.64 -17.58
CA TYR A 369 -30.87 -14.69 -18.61
C TYR A 369 -31.92 -15.78 -18.44
N GLY A 370 -32.45 -15.96 -17.21
CA GLY A 370 -33.29 -17.12 -16.89
C GLY A 370 -32.52 -18.45 -16.92
N SER A 371 -31.20 -18.39 -16.70
CA SER A 371 -30.32 -19.56 -16.59
C SER A 371 -29.11 -19.22 -15.73
N ALA A 372 -28.39 -20.24 -15.26
CA ALA A 372 -27.32 -20.02 -14.30
C ALA A 372 -26.22 -19.15 -14.90
N HIS A 373 -26.04 -17.94 -14.37
CA HIS A 373 -25.10 -16.97 -14.90
C HIS A 373 -24.46 -16.15 -13.77
N THR A 374 -23.23 -15.68 -13.97
CA THR A 374 -22.57 -14.77 -13.04
C THR A 374 -21.98 -13.60 -13.80
N ASP A 375 -22.43 -12.41 -13.44
CA ASP A 375 -21.94 -11.16 -14.00
C ASP A 375 -21.17 -10.35 -12.97
N THR A 376 -20.19 -9.62 -13.45
CA THR A 376 -19.40 -8.71 -12.62
C THR A 376 -19.31 -7.34 -13.25
N LEU A 377 -19.22 -6.34 -12.38
CA LEU A 377 -18.95 -4.94 -12.71
C LEU A 377 -18.02 -4.39 -11.64
N ALA A 378 -16.90 -3.80 -12.01
CA ALA A 378 -15.91 -3.29 -11.07
C ALA A 378 -15.20 -2.03 -11.54
N GLN A 379 -14.87 -1.16 -10.59
CA GLN A 379 -13.98 -0.01 -10.79
C GLN A 379 -13.13 0.21 -9.54
N SER A 380 -11.82 0.42 -9.73
CA SER A 380 -10.88 0.75 -8.67
C SER A 380 -10.80 2.27 -8.47
N VAL A 381 -10.80 2.71 -7.21
CA VAL A 381 -10.85 4.11 -6.80
C VAL A 381 -9.97 4.34 -5.57
N THR A 382 -9.27 5.46 -5.53
CA THR A 382 -8.49 5.90 -4.36
C THR A 382 -9.29 6.92 -3.58
N ILE A 383 -9.60 6.63 -2.32
CA ILE A 383 -10.28 7.56 -1.42
C ILE A 383 -9.22 8.40 -0.71
N PRO A 384 -9.21 9.75 -0.82
CA PRO A 384 -8.19 10.56 -0.17
C PRO A 384 -8.21 10.44 1.36
N ALA A 385 -7.04 10.38 1.99
CA ALA A 385 -6.89 10.20 3.44
C ALA A 385 -7.50 11.34 4.28
N GLY A 386 -7.53 12.57 3.74
CA GLY A 386 -8.09 13.73 4.42
C GLY A 386 -9.62 13.78 4.45
N CYS A 387 -10.31 12.85 3.78
CA CYS A 387 -11.77 12.82 3.67
C CYS A 387 -12.43 12.16 4.87
N THR A 388 -13.26 12.94 5.54
CA THR A 388 -14.04 12.48 6.70
C THR A 388 -15.34 11.81 6.25
N SER A 389 -15.80 12.13 5.03
CA SER A 389 -16.89 11.45 4.38
C SER A 389 -16.41 10.77 3.09
N ALA A 390 -16.88 9.56 2.87
CA ALA A 390 -16.84 8.89 1.57
C ALA A 390 -18.13 8.08 1.46
N THR A 391 -18.97 8.38 0.46
CA THR A 391 -20.30 7.80 0.32
C THR A 391 -20.42 7.17 -1.06
N LEU A 392 -20.48 5.84 -1.10
CA LEU A 392 -20.88 5.09 -2.29
C LEU A 392 -22.40 5.14 -2.39
N SER A 393 -22.93 5.53 -3.54
CA SER A 393 -24.34 5.41 -3.89
C SER A 393 -24.51 4.87 -5.30
N PHE A 394 -25.66 4.25 -5.55
CA PHE A 394 -26.07 3.76 -6.86
C PHE A 394 -27.59 3.58 -6.86
N HIS A 395 -28.20 3.63 -8.04
CA HIS A 395 -29.61 3.31 -8.19
C HIS A 395 -29.76 1.87 -8.64
N LEU A 396 -30.61 1.11 -7.95
CA LEU A 396 -30.87 -0.29 -8.25
C LEU A 396 -32.33 -0.49 -8.63
N HIS A 397 -32.57 -1.09 -9.79
CA HIS A 397 -33.83 -1.71 -10.17
C HIS A 397 -33.64 -3.24 -10.17
N VAL A 398 -34.61 -3.96 -9.60
CA VAL A 398 -34.65 -5.41 -9.61
C VAL A 398 -35.97 -5.83 -10.25
N ASP A 399 -35.87 -6.57 -11.35
CA ASP A 399 -37.00 -7.22 -12.01
C ASP A 399 -36.81 -8.74 -11.97
N THR A 400 -37.89 -9.50 -11.77
CA THR A 400 -37.79 -10.95 -11.64
C THR A 400 -39.02 -11.67 -12.13
N ALA A 401 -38.81 -12.83 -12.75
CA ALA A 401 -39.86 -13.79 -13.05
C ALA A 401 -40.09 -14.78 -11.89
N GLU A 402 -39.24 -14.77 -10.86
CA GLU A 402 -39.43 -15.59 -9.66
C GLU A 402 -40.71 -15.17 -8.91
N THR A 403 -41.52 -16.16 -8.51
CA THR A 403 -42.81 -15.91 -7.83
C THR A 403 -42.74 -16.12 -6.32
N THR A 404 -41.62 -16.64 -5.82
CA THR A 404 -41.40 -16.83 -4.39
C THR A 404 -41.28 -15.50 -3.67
N THR A 405 -41.82 -15.43 -2.46
CA THR A 405 -41.68 -14.27 -1.57
C THR A 405 -40.74 -14.54 -0.39
N SER A 406 -40.14 -15.73 -0.32
CA SER A 406 -39.34 -16.16 0.84
C SER A 406 -37.96 -16.71 0.49
N THR A 407 -37.70 -17.05 -0.77
CA THR A 407 -36.43 -17.66 -1.18
C THR A 407 -35.65 -16.71 -2.07
N ALA A 408 -34.43 -16.37 -1.65
CA ALA A 408 -33.46 -15.64 -2.46
C ALA A 408 -32.70 -16.64 -3.35
N TYR A 409 -33.17 -16.82 -4.59
CA TYR A 409 -32.52 -17.70 -5.57
C TYR A 409 -31.37 -16.97 -6.26
N ASP A 410 -31.63 -15.74 -6.68
CA ASP A 410 -30.70 -14.91 -7.42
C ASP A 410 -30.22 -13.78 -6.52
N THR A 411 -28.95 -13.40 -6.62
CA THR A 411 -28.38 -12.38 -5.73
C THR A 411 -27.49 -11.38 -6.45
N LEU A 412 -27.50 -10.14 -5.97
CA LEU A 412 -26.53 -9.11 -6.30
C LEU A 412 -25.77 -8.71 -5.04
N LYS A 413 -24.45 -8.86 -5.04
CA LYS A 413 -23.58 -8.40 -3.96
C LYS A 413 -22.89 -7.10 -4.35
N ALA A 414 -23.04 -6.07 -3.53
CA ALA A 414 -22.25 -4.84 -3.60
C ALA A 414 -21.09 -4.96 -2.60
N GLN A 415 -19.86 -4.93 -3.10
CA GLN A 415 -18.66 -5.29 -2.34
C GLN A 415 -17.55 -4.25 -2.51
N VAL A 416 -16.72 -4.15 -1.47
CA VAL A 416 -15.45 -3.43 -1.49
C VAL A 416 -14.35 -4.48 -1.45
N LEU A 417 -13.46 -4.43 -2.43
CA LEU A 417 -12.32 -5.31 -2.53
C LEU A 417 -11.03 -4.53 -2.30
N GLY A 418 -10.04 -5.16 -1.69
CA GLY A 418 -8.69 -4.63 -1.58
C GLY A 418 -7.93 -4.75 -2.91
N SER A 419 -6.74 -4.17 -2.96
CA SER A 419 -5.86 -4.21 -4.14
C SER A 419 -5.51 -5.63 -4.60
N SER A 420 -5.49 -6.61 -3.69
CA SER A 420 -5.27 -8.04 -3.97
C SER A 420 -6.51 -8.79 -4.49
N GLY A 421 -7.64 -8.11 -4.66
CA GLY A 421 -8.92 -8.71 -5.09
C GLY A 421 -9.68 -9.44 -3.98
N THR A 422 -9.21 -9.36 -2.73
CA THR A 422 -9.89 -9.90 -1.55
C THR A 422 -11.11 -9.05 -1.19
N VAL A 423 -12.22 -9.68 -0.79
CA VAL A 423 -13.41 -8.95 -0.33
C VAL A 423 -13.14 -8.40 1.07
N LEU A 424 -13.02 -7.08 1.20
CA LEU A 424 -12.88 -6.38 2.47
C LEU A 424 -14.23 -6.23 3.17
N SER A 425 -15.28 -5.95 2.39
CA SER A 425 -16.65 -5.83 2.90
C SER A 425 -17.68 -6.17 1.84
N THR A 426 -18.78 -6.78 2.28
CA THR A 426 -20.01 -6.89 1.49
C THR A 426 -21.01 -5.90 2.07
N LEU A 427 -21.17 -4.76 1.40
CA LEU A 427 -22.00 -3.64 1.84
C LEU A 427 -23.47 -4.02 1.88
N ALA A 428 -23.91 -4.78 0.88
CA ALA A 428 -25.26 -5.35 0.83
C ALA A 428 -25.30 -6.58 -0.08
N THR A 429 -26.31 -7.43 0.17
CA THR A 429 -26.77 -8.47 -0.75
C THR A 429 -28.24 -8.21 -1.05
N TYR A 430 -28.57 -8.04 -2.32
CA TYR A 430 -29.93 -7.98 -2.84
C TYR A 430 -30.28 -9.29 -3.52
N SER A 431 -31.56 -9.54 -3.77
CA SER A 431 -32.05 -10.75 -4.42
C SER A 431 -33.33 -10.49 -5.19
N ASN A 432 -33.84 -11.52 -5.86
CA ASN A 432 -35.19 -11.54 -6.46
C ASN A 432 -36.29 -11.08 -5.48
N LEU A 433 -36.11 -11.27 -4.17
CA LEU A 433 -37.06 -10.79 -3.14
C LEU A 433 -37.10 -9.26 -2.98
N ASN A 434 -36.16 -8.55 -3.61
CA ASN A 434 -36.10 -7.09 -3.59
C ASN A 434 -36.72 -6.45 -4.85
N ALA A 435 -37.40 -7.23 -5.69
CA ALA A 435 -38.08 -6.74 -6.87
C ALA A 435 -39.08 -5.61 -6.52
N ALA A 436 -38.99 -4.51 -7.26
CA ALA A 436 -39.82 -3.34 -7.08
C ALA A 436 -39.88 -2.53 -8.37
N SER A 437 -40.99 -1.82 -8.59
CA SER A 437 -41.13 -0.95 -9.75
C SER A 437 -40.10 0.19 -9.71
N GLY A 438 -39.31 0.32 -10.77
CA GLY A 438 -38.35 1.41 -10.95
C GLY A 438 -37.12 1.32 -10.04
N TYR A 439 -36.35 2.40 -10.04
CA TYR A 439 -35.06 2.47 -9.36
C TYR A 439 -35.18 2.97 -7.92
N THR A 440 -34.43 2.34 -7.02
CA THR A 440 -34.24 2.79 -5.64
C THR A 440 -32.77 3.13 -5.40
N GLN A 441 -32.47 4.32 -4.87
CA GLN A 441 -31.10 4.68 -4.49
C GLN A 441 -30.65 3.89 -3.26
N ARG A 442 -29.43 3.35 -3.32
CA ARG A 442 -28.72 2.69 -2.24
C ARG A 442 -27.50 3.52 -1.89
N SER A 443 -27.13 3.56 -0.61
CA SER A 443 -26.03 4.41 -0.12
C SER A 443 -25.31 3.76 1.06
N PHE A 444 -23.98 3.82 1.05
CA PHE A 444 -23.09 3.21 2.04
C PHE A 444 -21.90 4.13 2.32
N SER A 445 -21.53 4.25 3.59
CA SER A 445 -20.29 4.95 3.96
C SER A 445 -19.09 4.05 3.70
N LEU A 446 -18.11 4.61 3.00
CA LEU A 446 -16.78 4.05 2.78
C LEU A 446 -15.69 4.85 3.51
N ALA A 447 -16.07 5.72 4.46
CA ALA A 447 -15.12 6.60 5.16
C ALA A 447 -13.99 5.83 5.87
N SER A 448 -14.25 4.58 6.29
CA SER A 448 -13.22 3.68 6.86
C SER A 448 -12.12 3.27 5.88
N TYR A 449 -12.31 3.54 4.60
CA TYR A 449 -11.36 3.28 3.53
C TYR A 449 -10.67 4.56 3.03
N ALA A 450 -10.83 5.70 3.74
CA ALA A 450 -10.06 6.90 3.47
C ALA A 450 -8.55 6.58 3.53
N GLY A 451 -7.80 7.09 2.56
CA GLY A 451 -6.38 6.81 2.37
C GLY A 451 -6.09 5.53 1.60
N GLN A 452 -7.10 4.74 1.23
CA GLN A 452 -6.93 3.46 0.56
C GLN A 452 -7.40 3.51 -0.89
N THR A 453 -6.73 2.71 -1.72
CA THR A 453 -7.26 2.31 -3.04
C THR A 453 -8.09 1.05 -2.87
N VAL A 454 -9.37 1.14 -3.18
CA VAL A 454 -10.33 0.03 -3.11
C VAL A 454 -10.98 -0.22 -4.45
N THR A 455 -11.46 -1.43 -4.67
CA THR A 455 -12.28 -1.77 -5.84
C THR A 455 -13.74 -1.91 -5.42
N ILE A 456 -14.60 -1.09 -6.00
CA ILE A 456 -16.05 -1.26 -5.88
C ILE A 456 -16.45 -2.34 -6.87
N LYS A 457 -17.02 -3.44 -6.38
CA LYS A 457 -17.42 -4.59 -7.20
C LYS A 457 -18.88 -4.94 -6.96
N PHE A 458 -19.62 -5.11 -8.04
CA PHE A 458 -20.92 -5.73 -8.06
C PHE A 458 -20.79 -7.12 -8.67
N THR A 459 -21.35 -8.13 -8.00
CA THR A 459 -21.41 -9.51 -8.50
C THR A 459 -22.85 -9.97 -8.48
N GLY A 460 -23.42 -10.16 -9.67
CA GLY A 460 -24.73 -10.75 -9.87
C GLY A 460 -24.60 -12.26 -10.08
N THR A 461 -25.45 -13.05 -9.44
CA THR A 461 -25.52 -14.50 -9.60
C THR A 461 -26.97 -14.90 -9.76
N GLU A 462 -27.28 -15.50 -10.90
CA GLU A 462 -28.60 -16.03 -11.24
C GLU A 462 -28.56 -17.56 -11.22
N GLY A 463 -29.63 -18.17 -10.75
CA GLY A 463 -29.89 -19.60 -10.75
C GLY A 463 -30.39 -20.11 -12.11
N SER A 464 -30.79 -21.38 -12.17
CA SER A 464 -30.94 -22.09 -13.45
C SER A 464 -32.32 -22.05 -14.11
N THR A 465 -33.31 -21.33 -13.60
CA THR A 465 -34.72 -21.54 -14.01
C THR A 465 -35.49 -20.28 -14.42
N LEU A 466 -35.53 -19.24 -13.59
CA LEU A 466 -36.27 -18.01 -13.88
C LEU A 466 -35.33 -16.82 -13.79
N GLN A 467 -35.67 -15.74 -14.51
CA GLN A 467 -34.78 -14.59 -14.61
C GLN A 467 -34.88 -13.68 -13.39
N THR A 468 -33.75 -13.11 -13.01
CA THR A 468 -33.71 -11.89 -12.20
C THR A 468 -32.68 -10.92 -12.76
N SER A 469 -33.16 -9.74 -13.11
CA SER A 469 -32.37 -8.63 -13.64
C SER A 469 -31.97 -7.68 -12.52
N PHE A 470 -30.68 -7.41 -12.40
CA PHE A 470 -30.13 -6.41 -11.49
C PHE A 470 -29.58 -5.24 -12.29
N VAL A 471 -30.34 -4.15 -12.35
CA VAL A 471 -30.01 -2.99 -13.17
C VAL A 471 -29.51 -1.86 -12.29
N LEU A 472 -28.25 -1.48 -12.50
CA LEU A 472 -27.59 -0.38 -11.81
C LEU A 472 -27.43 0.82 -12.73
N ASP A 473 -27.66 1.99 -12.17
CA ASP A 473 -27.42 3.25 -12.87
C ASP A 473 -27.04 4.37 -11.89
N ASP A 474 -26.46 5.45 -12.41
CA ASP A 474 -26.06 6.65 -11.68
C ASP A 474 -25.30 6.33 -10.39
N THR A 475 -24.18 5.62 -10.56
CA THR A 475 -23.25 5.30 -9.48
C THR A 475 -22.48 6.54 -9.05
N ALA A 476 -22.05 6.59 -7.80
CA ALA A 476 -21.28 7.71 -7.28
C ALA A 476 -20.51 7.28 -6.03
N LEU A 477 -19.22 7.60 -5.93
CA LEU A 477 -18.45 7.65 -4.69
C LEU A 477 -18.05 9.10 -4.39
N THR A 478 -18.85 9.79 -3.58
CA THR A 478 -18.60 11.20 -3.21
C THR A 478 -17.81 11.29 -1.93
N VAL A 479 -16.75 12.08 -1.90
CA VAL A 479 -15.93 12.36 -0.71
C VAL A 479 -16.05 13.80 -0.26
N SER A 480 -15.86 14.08 1.04
CA SER A 480 -15.79 15.44 1.60
C SER A 480 -15.09 15.54 2.95
#